data_AF-I3SPR7-F1
#
_entry.id   AF-I3SPR7-F1
#
_cell.length_a   1.000
_cell.length_b   1.000
_cell.length_c   1.000
_cell.angle_alpha   90.00
_cell.angle_beta   90.00
_cell.angle_gamma   90.00
#
_symmetry.space_group_name_H-M   'P 1'
#
loop_
_entity.id
_entity.type
_entity.pdbx_description
1 polymer ?
#
loop_
_entity_poly.entity_id
_entity_poly.type
_entity_poly.pdbx_seq_one_letter_code
_entity_poly.pdbx_strand_id
1 'polypeptide(L)'
;MYWNDIIASYVRAWHWNKMRLRNVMDMRAGFGGFAAALIDLKLNSWVMNVVPVSGPNTLPVIYDRGLIGVMHDWCEPFDTYPRTYDLLRAANLLSVEKKRCNVSSIMLEVDRILRPGGVVYIRDSLSIMDELQEIAKAMGWRVSLRETFEGPHASERILVCDKHLLHA
;
A
#
# COMPACT_ATOMS: atom_id res chain seq x y z
N MET A 1 1.39 -20.02 -4.23
CA MET A 1 2.42 -18.97 -4.34
C MET A 1 2.32 -18.12 -3.08
N TYR A 2 3.41 -17.83 -2.36
CA TYR A 2 3.40 -17.18 -1.02
C TYR A 2 2.43 -15.97 -0.90
N TRP A 3 2.35 -15.14 -1.94
CA TRP A 3 1.42 -14.01 -1.98
C TRP A 3 -0.06 -14.41 -2.06
N ASN A 4 -0.41 -15.52 -2.72
CA ASN A 4 -1.81 -15.93 -2.86
C ASN A 4 -2.44 -16.26 -1.51
N ASP A 5 -1.70 -16.91 -0.60
CA ASP A 5 -2.23 -17.27 0.71
C ASP A 5 -2.44 -16.04 1.61
N ILE A 6 -1.49 -15.09 1.55
CA ILE A 6 -1.56 -13.80 2.27
C ILE A 6 -2.69 -12.93 1.73
N ILE A 7 -2.83 -12.83 0.41
CA ILE A 7 -3.89 -12.01 -0.16
C ILE A 7 -5.25 -12.67 0.02
N ALA A 8 -5.35 -14.00 -0.10
CA ALA A 8 -6.59 -14.70 0.18
C ALA A 8 -7.04 -14.54 1.64
N SER A 9 -6.11 -14.51 2.59
CA SER A 9 -6.43 -14.24 4.00
C SER A 9 -6.89 -12.79 4.20
N TYR A 10 -6.27 -11.80 3.56
CA TYR A 10 -6.73 -10.41 3.59
C TYR A 10 -8.12 -10.23 2.97
N VAL A 11 -8.37 -10.84 1.81
CA VAL A 11 -9.68 -10.81 1.14
C VAL A 11 -10.78 -11.35 2.06
N ARG A 12 -10.49 -12.42 2.82
CA ARG A 12 -11.42 -12.98 3.81
C ARG A 12 -11.58 -12.08 5.03
N ALA A 13 -10.48 -11.66 5.63
CA ALA A 13 -10.46 -10.92 6.90
C ALA A 13 -11.03 -9.50 6.77
N TRP A 14 -10.83 -8.86 5.62
CA TRP A 14 -11.24 -7.47 5.37
C TRP A 14 -12.33 -7.34 4.31
N HIS A 15 -12.93 -8.46 3.90
CA HIS A 15 -14.06 -8.50 2.98
C HIS A 15 -13.87 -7.68 1.70
N TRP A 16 -12.66 -7.72 1.09
CA TRP A 16 -12.34 -6.94 -0.12
C TRP A 16 -13.32 -7.18 -1.27
N ASN A 17 -13.91 -8.38 -1.37
CA ASN A 17 -14.97 -8.70 -2.33
C ASN A 17 -16.19 -7.76 -2.23
N LYS A 18 -16.45 -7.17 -1.06
CA LYS A 18 -17.54 -6.20 -0.83
C LYS A 18 -17.11 -4.74 -1.06
N MET A 19 -15.81 -4.46 -1.10
CA MET A 19 -15.26 -3.09 -1.16
C MET A 19 -15.24 -2.50 -2.58
N ARG A 20 -15.59 -3.27 -3.62
CA ARG A 20 -15.58 -2.82 -5.04
C ARG A 20 -14.28 -2.08 -5.41
N LEU A 21 -13.13 -2.60 -4.99
CA LEU A 21 -11.82 -2.05 -5.32
C LEU A 21 -11.63 -2.09 -6.84
N ARG A 22 -11.37 -0.95 -7.48
CA ARG A 22 -11.12 -0.89 -8.93
C ARG A 22 -9.71 -0.41 -9.22
N ASN A 23 -9.28 0.64 -8.54
CA ASN A 23 -8.00 1.30 -8.73
C ASN A 23 -7.12 1.01 -7.52
N VAL A 24 -6.11 0.16 -7.71
CA VAL A 24 -5.20 -0.24 -6.63
C VAL A 24 -3.78 0.19 -6.97
N MET A 25 -3.00 0.57 -5.96
CA MET A 25 -1.56 0.78 -6.11
C MET A 25 -0.80 -0.12 -5.14
N ASP A 26 0.22 -0.81 -5.64
CA ASP A 26 1.30 -1.36 -4.81
C ASP A 26 2.48 -0.41 -4.87
N MET A 27 2.68 0.35 -3.80
CA MET A 27 3.68 1.42 -3.71
C MET A 27 5.13 0.89 -3.69
N ARG A 28 5.31 -0.41 -3.42
CA ARG A 28 6.60 -1.11 -3.49
C ARG A 28 6.38 -2.53 -4.00
N ALA A 29 6.24 -2.65 -5.32
CA ALA A 29 5.78 -3.86 -5.98
C ALA A 29 6.76 -5.03 -5.97
N GLY A 30 8.07 -4.77 -5.76
CA GLY A 30 9.10 -5.79 -5.94
C GLY A 30 8.97 -6.42 -7.33
N PHE A 31 8.65 -7.71 -7.40
CA PHE A 31 8.44 -8.43 -8.67
C PHE A 31 6.98 -8.52 -9.12
N GLY A 32 6.08 -7.65 -8.63
CA GLY A 32 4.65 -7.63 -8.98
C GLY A 32 3.83 -8.77 -8.36
N GLY A 33 4.31 -9.35 -7.25
CA GLY A 33 3.67 -10.51 -6.61
C GLY A 33 2.26 -10.22 -6.07
N PHE A 34 2.02 -9.01 -5.58
CA PHE A 34 0.71 -8.58 -5.11
C PHE A 34 -0.31 -8.51 -6.26
N ALA A 35 0.03 -7.84 -7.35
CA ALA A 35 -0.84 -7.73 -8.52
C ALA A 35 -1.16 -9.10 -9.13
N ALA A 36 -0.15 -9.97 -9.26
CA ALA A 36 -0.35 -11.34 -9.71
C ALA A 36 -1.34 -12.12 -8.82
N ALA A 37 -1.23 -11.97 -7.49
CA ALA A 37 -2.16 -12.62 -6.57
C ALA A 37 -3.60 -12.10 -6.69
N LEU A 38 -3.81 -10.80 -6.95
CA LEU A 38 -5.16 -10.27 -7.19
C LEU A 38 -5.80 -10.85 -8.48
N ILE A 39 -4.99 -11.00 -9.53
CA ILE A 39 -5.44 -11.61 -10.80
C ILE A 39 -5.80 -13.08 -10.58
N ASP A 40 -4.94 -13.86 -9.92
CA ASP A 40 -5.19 -15.27 -9.60
C ASP A 40 -6.47 -15.46 -8.78
N LEU A 41 -6.75 -14.54 -7.86
CA LEU A 41 -7.96 -14.52 -7.03
C LEU A 41 -9.19 -13.92 -7.73
N LYS A 42 -9.09 -13.58 -9.02
CA LYS A 42 -10.16 -13.02 -9.85
C LYS A 42 -10.79 -11.75 -9.28
N LEU A 43 -9.97 -10.91 -8.64
CA LEU A 43 -10.38 -9.58 -8.23
C LEU A 43 -10.28 -8.64 -9.44
N ASN A 44 -11.40 -8.07 -9.85
CA ASN A 44 -11.50 -7.16 -11.00
C ASN A 44 -10.95 -5.75 -10.69
N SER A 45 -9.70 -5.70 -10.24
CA SER A 45 -8.97 -4.48 -9.90
C SER A 45 -7.78 -4.32 -10.85
N TRP A 46 -7.56 -3.11 -11.36
CA TRP A 46 -6.28 -2.79 -11.98
C TRP A 46 -5.30 -2.35 -10.90
N VAL A 47 -4.02 -2.68 -11.10
CA VAL A 47 -2.96 -2.41 -10.11
C VAL A 47 -1.85 -1.61 -10.75
N MET A 48 -1.58 -0.41 -10.25
CA MET A 48 -0.33 0.31 -10.52
C MET A 48 0.79 -0.29 -9.66
N ASN A 49 1.79 -0.90 -10.29
CA ASN A 49 2.95 -1.43 -9.58
C ASN A 49 4.08 -0.39 -9.56
N VAL A 50 4.43 0.11 -8.39
CA VAL A 50 5.49 1.11 -8.24
C VAL A 50 6.80 0.45 -7.79
N VAL A 51 7.88 0.74 -8.49
CA VAL A 51 9.25 0.34 -8.14
C VAL A 51 9.99 1.56 -7.61
N PRO A 52 10.27 1.65 -6.31
CA PRO A 52 11.00 2.79 -5.75
C PRO A 52 12.43 2.88 -6.29
N VAL A 53 12.92 4.10 -6.55
CA VAL A 53 14.32 4.35 -6.95
C VAL A 53 15.34 3.95 -5.88
N SER A 54 14.91 3.78 -4.63
CA SER A 54 15.73 3.37 -3.49
C SER A 54 16.11 1.88 -3.48
N GLY A 55 15.62 1.09 -4.45
CA GLY A 55 15.86 -0.34 -4.55
C GLY A 55 16.22 -0.82 -5.95
N PRO A 56 16.38 -2.14 -6.14
CA PRO A 56 16.68 -2.72 -7.45
C PRO A 56 15.56 -2.44 -8.47
N ASN A 57 15.94 -2.16 -9.71
CA ASN A 57 14.99 -1.97 -10.79
C ASN A 57 14.39 -3.31 -11.24
N THR A 58 13.17 -3.59 -10.79
CA THR A 58 12.40 -4.80 -11.12
C THR A 58 11.33 -4.58 -12.18
N LEU A 59 11.22 -3.38 -12.77
CA LEU A 59 10.23 -3.08 -13.81
C LEU A 59 10.27 -4.05 -15.01
N PRO A 60 11.45 -4.47 -15.53
CA PRO A 60 11.48 -5.43 -16.63
C PRO A 60 10.73 -6.72 -16.30
N VAL A 61 10.90 -7.25 -15.08
CA VAL A 61 10.20 -8.45 -14.62
C VAL A 61 8.70 -8.22 -14.48
N ILE A 62 8.28 -7.03 -14.05
CA ILE A 62 6.86 -6.67 -13.97
C ILE A 62 6.24 -6.67 -15.38
N TYR A 63 6.93 -6.10 -16.36
CA TYR A 63 6.47 -6.06 -17.76
C TYR A 63 6.45 -7.45 -18.41
N ASP A 64 7.46 -8.29 -18.16
CA ASP A 64 7.49 -9.68 -18.65
C ASP A 64 6.30 -10.51 -18.15
N ARG A 65 5.72 -10.14 -17.01
CA ARG A 65 4.50 -10.76 -16.45
C ARG A 65 3.20 -10.15 -17.01
N GLY A 66 3.28 -9.21 -17.95
CA GLY A 66 2.14 -8.51 -18.52
C GLY A 66 1.47 -7.51 -17.57
N LEU A 67 2.17 -7.08 -16.51
CA LEU A 67 1.66 -6.11 -15.54
C LEU A 67 2.11 -4.69 -15.91
N ILE A 68 1.33 -3.69 -15.52
CA ILE A 68 1.74 -2.28 -15.64
C ILE A 68 2.53 -1.84 -14.41
N GLY A 69 3.49 -0.95 -14.60
CA GLY A 69 4.25 -0.40 -13.50
C GLY A 69 5.03 0.85 -13.88
N VAL A 70 5.57 1.52 -12.86
CA VAL A 70 6.37 2.74 -13.01
C VAL A 70 7.47 2.78 -11.96
N MET A 71 8.59 3.43 -12.29
CA MET A 71 9.64 3.72 -11.33
C MET A 71 9.38 5.10 -10.74
N HIS A 72 9.49 5.25 -9.43
CA HIS A 72 9.16 6.51 -8.78
C HIS A 72 10.05 6.80 -7.58
N ASP A 73 10.36 8.07 -7.36
CA ASP A 73 11.00 8.54 -6.15
C ASP A 73 9.94 9.07 -5.18
N TRP A 74 9.70 8.33 -4.10
CA TRP A 74 8.70 8.70 -3.09
C TRP A 74 9.06 9.95 -2.28
N CYS A 75 10.27 10.50 -2.46
CA CYS A 75 10.61 11.82 -1.95
C CYS A 75 10.05 12.97 -2.82
N GLU A 76 9.50 12.66 -3.98
CA GLU A 76 8.84 13.58 -4.90
C GLU A 76 7.34 13.26 -5.02
N PRO A 77 6.49 14.22 -5.44
CA PRO A 77 5.08 13.96 -5.70
C PRO A 77 4.87 12.94 -6.83
N PHE A 78 3.89 12.05 -6.69
CA PHE A 78 3.56 11.07 -7.71
C PHE A 78 2.79 11.74 -8.85
N ASP A 79 3.19 11.48 -10.10
CA ASP A 79 2.56 12.07 -11.28
C ASP A 79 1.20 11.39 -11.59
N THR A 80 0.21 11.72 -10.76
CA THR A 80 -1.17 11.24 -10.89
C THR A 80 -2.14 12.26 -10.30
N TYR A 81 -3.39 12.17 -10.73
CA TYR A 81 -4.44 13.03 -10.22
C TYR A 81 -4.75 12.71 -8.74
N PRO A 82 -5.10 13.73 -7.93
CA PRO A 82 -5.61 13.48 -6.59
C PRO A 82 -6.83 12.54 -6.59
N ARG A 83 -7.00 11.73 -5.55
CA ARG A 83 -8.15 10.83 -5.35
C ARG A 83 -8.37 9.78 -6.46
N THR A 84 -7.27 9.24 -6.98
CA THR A 84 -7.25 8.23 -8.06
C THR A 84 -7.47 6.81 -7.53
N TYR A 85 -6.93 6.47 -6.36
CA TYR A 85 -6.88 5.08 -5.89
C TYR A 85 -7.90 4.79 -4.80
N ASP A 86 -8.49 3.60 -4.86
CA ASP A 86 -9.41 3.05 -3.86
C ASP A 86 -8.63 2.34 -2.74
N LEU A 87 -7.50 1.71 -3.09
CA LEU A 87 -6.61 1.03 -2.15
C LEU A 87 -5.14 1.33 -2.46
N LEU A 88 -4.40 1.71 -1.42
CA LEU A 88 -2.94 1.85 -1.47
C LEU A 88 -2.32 0.81 -0.55
N ARG A 89 -1.36 0.05 -1.08
CA ARG A 89 -0.62 -0.96 -0.32
C ARG A 89 0.86 -0.60 -0.33
N ALA A 90 1.50 -0.64 0.82
CA ALA A 90 2.93 -0.48 0.98
C ALA A 90 3.49 -1.60 1.86
N ALA A 91 4.56 -2.26 1.42
CA ALA A 91 5.31 -3.20 2.26
C ALA A 91 6.77 -2.77 2.36
N ASN A 92 7.24 -2.54 3.59
CA ASN A 92 8.60 -2.13 3.94
C ASN A 92 9.06 -0.88 3.18
N LEU A 93 8.15 -0.01 2.77
CA LEU A 93 8.48 1.17 1.98
C LEU A 93 8.96 2.31 2.89
N LEU A 94 8.20 2.60 3.93
CA LEU A 94 8.37 3.82 4.73
C LEU A 94 9.65 3.72 5.58
N SER A 95 9.99 2.54 6.12
CA SER A 95 11.26 2.36 6.84
C SER A 95 12.50 2.53 5.97
N VAL A 96 12.39 2.26 4.67
CA VAL A 96 13.47 2.48 3.70
C VAL A 96 13.54 3.96 3.33
N GLU A 97 12.42 4.56 2.91
CA GLU A 97 12.40 5.95 2.45
C GLU A 97 12.62 6.96 3.57
N LYS A 98 12.33 6.62 4.83
CA LYS A 98 12.64 7.47 6.01
C LYS A 98 14.12 7.86 6.09
N LYS A 99 15.01 7.08 5.49
CA LYS A 99 16.46 7.38 5.44
C LYS A 99 16.81 8.43 4.37
N ARG A 100 15.91 8.70 3.43
CA ARG A 100 16.09 9.62 2.30
C ARG A 100 15.30 10.91 2.46
N CYS A 101 14.06 10.83 2.97
CA CYS A 101 13.18 11.98 3.15
C CYS A 101 12.18 11.79 4.30
N ASN A 102 11.40 12.84 4.58
CA ASN A 102 10.43 12.85 5.66
C ASN A 102 9.21 11.98 5.32
N VAL A 103 8.89 11.04 6.22
CA VAL A 103 7.75 10.14 6.12
C VAL A 103 6.42 10.90 6.02
N SER A 104 6.31 12.05 6.68
CA SER A 104 5.15 12.93 6.59
C SER A 104 4.86 13.38 5.17
N SER A 105 5.90 13.68 4.37
CA SER A 105 5.73 14.07 2.97
C SER A 105 5.15 12.93 2.13
N ILE A 106 5.64 11.71 2.36
CA ILE A 106 5.12 10.50 1.70
C ILE A 106 3.67 10.27 2.11
N MET A 107 3.34 10.38 3.41
CA MET A 107 1.98 10.18 3.92
C MET A 107 0.99 11.24 3.39
N LEU A 108 1.42 12.49 3.22
CA LEU A 108 0.61 13.54 2.59
C LEU A 108 0.37 13.24 1.10
N GLU A 109 1.35 12.68 0.41
CA GLU A 109 1.19 12.25 -0.97
C GLU A 109 0.22 11.07 -1.10
N VAL A 110 0.32 10.09 -0.19
CA VAL A 110 -0.65 9.01 -0.04
C VAL A 110 -2.05 9.58 0.20
N ASP A 111 -2.19 10.59 1.06
CA ASP A 111 -3.48 11.26 1.27
C ASP A 111 -4.01 11.95 0.01
N ARG A 112 -3.15 12.66 -0.71
CA ARG A 112 -3.53 13.34 -1.94
C ARG A 112 -4.11 12.37 -2.98
N ILE A 113 -3.46 11.22 -3.21
CA ILE A 113 -3.84 10.27 -4.27
C ILE A 113 -4.93 9.28 -3.85
N LEU A 114 -5.15 9.08 -2.54
CA LEU A 114 -6.21 8.22 -2.03
C LEU A 114 -7.58 8.89 -2.11
N ARG A 115 -8.57 8.17 -2.62
CA ARG A 115 -9.96 8.63 -2.69
C ARG A 115 -10.58 8.69 -1.28
N PRO A 116 -11.51 9.64 -0.99
CA PRO A 116 -12.34 9.58 0.21
C PRO A 116 -13.08 8.24 0.29
N GLY A 117 -13.10 7.63 1.47
CA GLY A 117 -13.60 6.25 1.66
C GLY A 117 -12.63 5.16 1.23
N GLY A 118 -11.45 5.51 0.72
CA GLY A 118 -10.38 4.58 0.36
C GLY A 118 -9.61 4.08 1.58
N VAL A 119 -8.84 3.01 1.37
CA VAL A 119 -8.11 2.31 2.45
C VAL A 119 -6.63 2.20 2.13
N VAL A 120 -5.80 2.34 3.16
CA VAL A 120 -4.35 2.15 3.09
C VAL A 120 -3.95 0.96 3.95
N TYR A 121 -3.11 0.10 3.38
CA TYR A 121 -2.48 -1.02 4.07
C TYR A 121 -0.96 -0.85 4.06
N ILE A 122 -0.38 -0.52 5.21
CA ILE A 122 1.08 -0.39 5.36
C ILE A 122 1.56 -1.53 6.24
N ARG A 123 2.35 -2.44 5.66
CA ARG A 123 3.12 -3.44 6.42
C ARG A 123 4.55 -2.94 6.53
N ASP A 124 5.04 -2.62 7.72
CA ASP A 124 6.40 -2.10 7.89
C ASP A 124 6.99 -2.49 9.26
N SER A 125 8.24 -2.09 9.50
CA SER A 125 8.95 -2.28 10.77
C SER A 125 8.22 -1.67 11.96
N LEU A 126 8.27 -2.30 13.13
CA LEU A 126 7.77 -1.73 14.38
C LEU A 126 8.32 -0.32 14.68
N SER A 127 9.56 -0.05 14.28
CA SER A 127 10.25 1.23 14.56
C SER A 127 9.64 2.46 13.91
N ILE A 128 8.71 2.30 12.97
CA ILE A 128 8.04 3.42 12.28
C ILE A 128 6.51 3.44 12.51
N MET A 129 5.95 2.42 13.18
CA MET A 129 4.51 2.27 13.32
C MET A 129 3.86 3.40 14.12
N ASP A 130 4.48 3.81 15.22
CA ASP A 130 3.94 4.86 16.10
C ASP A 130 3.87 6.21 15.36
N GLU A 131 4.95 6.57 14.66
CA GLU A 131 5.01 7.78 13.85
C GLU A 131 3.95 7.78 12.73
N LEU A 132 3.80 6.66 12.00
CA LEU A 132 2.78 6.55 10.96
C LEU A 132 1.37 6.66 11.53
N GLN A 133 1.14 6.08 12.71
CA GLN A 133 -0.15 6.15 13.38
C GLN A 133 -0.48 7.59 13.81
N GLU A 134 0.49 8.32 14.35
CA GLU A 134 0.34 9.73 14.73
C GLU A 134 0.03 10.61 13.52
N ILE A 135 0.80 10.47 12.43
CA ILE A 135 0.58 11.22 11.18
C ILE A 135 -0.81 10.90 10.61
N ALA A 136 -1.19 9.63 10.51
CA ALA A 136 -2.49 9.23 9.97
C ALA A 136 -3.66 9.76 10.82
N LYS A 137 -3.54 9.75 12.16
CA LYS A 137 -4.54 10.36 13.06
C LYS A 137 -4.59 11.88 12.87
N ALA A 138 -3.45 12.55 12.72
CA ALA A 138 -3.39 13.99 12.48
C ALA A 138 -4.04 14.40 11.13
N MET A 139 -3.96 13.54 10.11
CA MET A 139 -4.69 13.70 8.85
C MET A 139 -6.20 13.40 8.98
N GLY A 140 -6.66 12.97 10.15
CA GLY A 140 -8.07 12.63 10.41
C GLY A 140 -8.47 11.26 9.87
N TRP A 141 -7.54 10.33 9.67
CA TRP A 141 -7.88 8.97 9.26
C TRP A 141 -8.27 8.11 10.45
N ARG A 142 -9.13 7.12 10.21
CA ARG A 142 -9.37 6.05 11.18
C ARG A 142 -8.24 5.02 11.04
N VAL A 143 -7.54 4.73 12.13
CA VAL A 143 -6.36 3.88 12.12
C VAL A 143 -6.56 2.66 12.99
N SER A 144 -6.15 1.48 12.51
CA SER A 144 -6.06 0.26 13.31
C SER A 144 -4.73 -0.45 13.06
N LEU A 145 -4.05 -0.81 14.14
CA LEU A 145 -2.81 -1.61 14.07
C LEU A 145 -3.15 -3.09 14.23
N ARG A 146 -2.55 -3.94 13.41
CA ARG A 146 -2.79 -5.38 13.37
C ARG A 146 -1.47 -6.15 13.36
N GLU A 147 -1.49 -7.33 13.97
CA GLU A 147 -0.38 -8.28 13.92
C GLU A 147 -0.27 -8.91 12.53
N THR A 148 0.95 -9.32 12.17
CA THR A 148 1.18 -10.17 11.00
C THR A 148 0.88 -11.63 11.34
N PHE A 149 0.90 -12.51 10.34
CA PHE A 149 0.78 -13.96 10.56
C PHE A 149 1.90 -14.56 11.42
N GLU A 150 3.01 -13.84 11.58
CA GLU A 150 4.14 -14.24 12.44
C GLU A 150 3.84 -14.00 13.94
N GLY A 151 2.72 -13.34 14.26
CA GLY A 151 2.22 -13.17 15.62
C GLY A 151 2.82 -11.98 16.40
N PRO A 152 2.64 -11.95 17.72
CA PRO A 152 2.98 -10.78 18.56
C PRO A 152 4.48 -10.47 18.64
N HIS A 153 5.35 -11.43 18.33
CA HIS A 153 6.81 -11.24 18.35
C HIS A 153 7.39 -10.87 16.98
N ALA A 154 6.54 -10.67 15.96
CA ALA A 154 7.00 -10.25 14.65
C ALA A 154 7.68 -8.86 14.70
N SER A 155 8.72 -8.66 13.90
CA SER A 155 9.42 -7.37 13.75
C SER A 155 8.63 -6.35 12.93
N GLU A 156 7.54 -6.78 12.31
CA GLU A 156 6.67 -5.97 11.46
C GLU A 156 5.23 -5.96 11.99
N ARG A 157 4.47 -4.92 11.61
CA ARG A 157 3.04 -4.80 11.85
C ARG A 157 2.33 -4.27 10.62
N ILE A 158 1.01 -4.43 10.61
CA ILE A 158 0.15 -3.93 9.55
C ILE A 158 -0.67 -2.76 10.14
N LEU A 159 -0.42 -1.57 9.63
CA LEU A 159 -1.27 -0.41 9.83
C LEU A 159 -2.35 -0.38 8.75
N VAL A 160 -3.60 -0.41 9.18
CA VAL A 160 -4.77 -0.25 8.32
C VAL A 160 -5.38 1.11 8.59
N CYS A 161 -5.49 1.93 7.55
CA CYS A 161 -6.06 3.27 7.65
C CYS A 161 -7.23 3.44 6.70
N ASP A 162 -8.35 3.94 7.21
CA ASP A 162 -9.52 4.34 6.42
C ASP A 162 -9.60 5.86 6.34
N LYS A 163 -9.59 6.40 5.11
CA LYS A 163 -9.80 7.82 4.87
C LYS A 163 -11.29 8.12 4.88
N HIS A 164 -11.73 9.03 5.74
CA HIS A 164 -13.16 9.37 5.84
C HIS A 164 -13.73 9.91 4.51
N LEU A 165 -15.00 9.61 4.27
CA LEU A 165 -15.79 10.33 3.28
C LEU A 165 -16.03 11.73 3.82
N LEU A 166 -15.62 12.76 3.07
CA LEU A 166 -16.03 14.13 3.36
C LEU A 166 -17.53 14.21 3.03
N HIS A 167 -18.35 14.36 4.09
CA HIS A 167 -19.82 14.35 4.13
C HIS A 167 -20.50 12.97 4.23
N ALA A 168 -21.02 12.70 5.44
CA ALA A 168 -22.27 11.97 5.66
C ALA A 168 -23.25 12.93 6.33
#